data_AF-A0A6I7M0V3-F1
#
_entry.id   AF-A0A6I7M0V3-F1
#
_cell.length_a   1.000
_cell.length_b   1.000
_cell.length_c   1.000
_cell.angle_alpha   90.00
_cell.angle_beta   90.00
_cell.angle_gamma   90.00
#
_symmetry.space_group_name_H-M   'P 1'
#
loop_
_entity.id
_entity.type
_entity.pdbx_description
1 polymer ?
#
loop_
_entity_poly.entity_id
_entity_poly.type
_entity_poly.pdbx_seq_one_letter_code
_entity_poly.pdbx_strand_id
1 'polypeptide(L)'
;MIVSFELLGYCLLLGAIYLILVDLFWGWLESKAPLFGRFPRELIEPKTIGLFVSSFIIEFVFLVLLPAVVYGWFYIIIPFSGVRGGIAVALFLVMFGMLPLSILLLFRIRIPVVYVLFQLLGLTIKVSGVLVIIGYLYSL
;
A
#
# COMPACT_ATOMS: atom_id res chain seq x y z
N MET A 1 -3.83 -5.65 -29.06
CA MET A 1 -4.65 -5.75 -27.83
C MET A 1 -3.87 -5.03 -26.74
N ILE A 2 -3.79 -3.71 -26.79
CA ILE A 2 -4.68 -2.77 -26.07
C ILE A 2 -4.94 -3.31 -24.67
N VAL A 3 -4.26 -2.74 -23.67
CA VAL A 3 -4.57 -2.88 -22.24
C VAL A 3 -6.09 -2.79 -22.12
N SER A 4 -6.75 -3.87 -21.70
CA SER A 4 -8.20 -3.86 -21.51
C SER A 4 -8.50 -2.83 -20.41
N PHE A 5 -8.93 -1.64 -20.80
CA PHE A 5 -9.30 -0.55 -19.89
C PHE A 5 -10.32 -1.03 -18.84
N GLU A 6 -11.12 -2.04 -19.18
CA GLU A 6 -12.03 -2.73 -18.27
C GLU A 6 -11.28 -3.43 -17.12
N LEU A 7 -10.25 -4.25 -17.41
CA LEU A 7 -9.43 -4.95 -16.41
C LEU A 7 -8.68 -3.99 -15.49
N LEU A 8 -8.11 -2.93 -16.07
CA LEU A 8 -7.48 -1.87 -15.30
C LEU A 8 -8.50 -1.18 -14.38
N GLY A 9 -9.69 -0.86 -14.90
CA GLY A 9 -10.80 -0.29 -14.12
C GLY A 9 -11.20 -1.18 -12.93
N TYR A 10 -11.33 -2.49 -13.15
CA TYR A 10 -11.62 -3.44 -12.07
C TYR A 10 -10.50 -3.51 -11.04
N CYS A 11 -9.23 -3.50 -11.47
CA CYS A 11 -8.08 -3.47 -10.54
C CYS A 11 -8.10 -2.21 -9.67
N LEU A 12 -8.36 -1.04 -10.26
CA LEU A 12 -8.43 0.22 -9.53
C LEU A 12 -9.59 0.23 -8.54
N LEU A 13 -10.78 -0.22 -8.95
CA LEU A 13 -11.97 -0.20 -8.12
C LEU A 13 -11.85 -1.17 -6.94
N LEU A 14 -11.42 -2.41 -7.20
CA LEU A 14 -11.21 -3.41 -6.13
C LEU A 14 -10.05 -3.04 -5.22
N GLY A 15 -8.96 -2.50 -5.77
CA GLY A 15 -7.82 -2.01 -4.98
C GLY A 15 -8.21 -0.83 -4.08
N ALA A 16 -9.01 0.12 -4.57
CA ALA A 16 -9.52 1.23 -3.78
C ALA A 16 -10.42 0.75 -2.62
N ILE A 17 -11.37 -0.15 -2.90
CA ILE A 17 -12.26 -0.72 -1.87
C ILE A 17 -11.44 -1.45 -0.81
N TYR A 18 -10.45 -2.25 -1.23
CA TYR A 18 -9.57 -2.96 -0.31
C TYR A 18 -8.78 -2.02 0.60
N LEU A 19 -8.17 -0.96 0.04
CA LEU A 19 -7.44 0.03 0.85
C LEU A 19 -8.33 0.68 1.91
N ILE A 20 -9.54 1.11 1.53
CA ILE A 20 -10.50 1.72 2.47
C ILE A 20 -10.85 0.74 3.61
N LEU A 21 -11.10 -0.52 3.29
CA LEU A 21 -11.42 -1.54 4.30
C LEU A 21 -10.24 -1.79 5.26
N VAL A 22 -9.03 -1.90 4.73
CA VAL A 22 -7.83 -2.09 5.55
C VAL A 22 -7.58 -0.86 6.42
N ASP A 23 -7.75 0.34 5.90
CA ASP A 23 -7.60 1.58 6.66
C ASP A 23 -8.59 1.69 7.83
N LEU A 24 -9.85 1.38 7.58
CA LEU A 24 -10.89 1.34 8.61
C LEU A 24 -10.56 0.30 9.68
N PHE A 25 -10.14 -0.89 9.25
CA PHE A 25 -9.75 -1.96 10.16
C PHE A 25 -8.51 -1.58 10.99
N TRP A 26 -7.51 -0.96 10.37
CA TRP A 26 -6.29 -0.53 11.04
C TRP A 26 -6.57 0.59 12.04
N GLY A 27 -7.38 1.57 11.66
CA GLY A 27 -7.80 2.65 12.54
C GLY A 27 -8.62 2.16 13.73
N TRP A 28 -9.45 1.13 13.53
CA TRP A 28 -10.15 0.47 14.63
C TRP A 28 -9.19 -0.27 15.56
N LEU A 29 -8.20 -0.98 15.01
CA LEU A 29 -7.22 -1.74 15.78
C LEU A 29 -6.31 -0.81 16.61
N GLU A 30 -5.89 0.30 16.01
CA GLU A 30 -5.15 1.36 16.69
C GLU A 30 -5.94 1.95 17.87
N SER A 31 -7.25 2.17 17.69
CA SER A 31 -8.12 2.71 18.75
C SER A 31 -8.28 1.78 19.96
N LYS A 32 -8.17 0.45 19.74
CA LYS A 32 -8.30 -0.57 20.79
C LYS A 32 -6.98 -0.95 21.46
N ALA A 33 -5.84 -0.62 20.87
CA ALA A 33 -4.55 -1.02 21.40
C ALA A 33 -4.15 -0.14 22.61
N PRO A 34 -4.07 -0.71 23.84
CA PRO A 34 -3.83 0.07 25.07
C PRO A 34 -2.42 0.67 25.12
N LEU A 35 -1.50 0.17 24.29
CA LEU A 35 -0.13 0.67 24.13
C LEU A 35 -0.11 2.11 23.60
N PHE A 36 -1.13 2.54 22.86
CA PHE A 36 -1.16 3.88 22.26
C PHE A 36 -1.72 4.97 23.18
N GLY A 37 -2.40 4.59 24.27
CA GLY A 37 -2.99 5.54 25.22
C GLY A 37 -1.98 6.36 26.04
N ARG A 38 -0.69 5.95 26.06
CA ARG A 38 0.39 6.64 26.79
C ARG A 38 1.34 7.43 25.89
N PHE A 39 1.11 7.48 24.57
CA PHE A 39 1.98 8.25 23.69
C PHE A 39 1.71 9.75 23.79
N PRO A 40 2.75 10.60 23.66
CA PRO A 40 2.57 12.04 23.61
C PRO A 40 1.64 12.37 22.44
N ARG A 41 0.53 13.04 22.71
CA ARG A 41 -0.45 13.42 21.68
C ARG A 41 0.14 14.35 20.61
N GLU A 42 1.26 15.00 20.92
CA GLU A 42 2.03 15.84 19.99
C GLU A 42 2.75 15.04 18.90
N LEU A 43 2.97 13.73 19.10
CA LEU A 43 3.57 12.83 18.11
C LEU A 43 2.54 12.01 17.33
N ILE A 44 1.27 12.02 17.75
CA ILE A 44 0.18 11.35 17.05
C ILE A 44 -0.47 12.38 16.14
N GLU A 45 -0.39 12.17 14.82
CA GLU A 45 -1.02 13.07 13.86
C GLU A 45 -2.53 13.20 14.15
N PRO A 46 -3.09 14.42 14.13
CA PRO A 46 -4.50 14.61 14.35
C PRO A 46 -5.29 13.89 13.25
N LYS A 47 -6.22 13.02 13.65
CA LYS A 47 -7.12 12.29 12.74
C LYS A 47 -8.16 13.23 12.13
N THR A 48 -7.71 14.11 11.24
CA THR A 48 -8.55 15.00 10.45
C THR A 48 -8.97 14.27 9.18
N ILE A 49 -10.22 14.46 8.75
CA ILE A 49 -10.74 13.88 7.50
C ILE A 49 -9.84 14.25 6.30
N GLY A 50 -9.32 15.47 6.27
CA GLY A 50 -8.39 15.91 5.22
C GLY A 50 -7.11 15.07 5.14
N LEU A 51 -6.53 14.71 6.29
CA LEU A 51 -5.33 13.86 6.35
C LEU A 51 -5.64 12.43 5.91
N PHE A 52 -6.79 11.90 6.30
CA PHE A 52 -7.26 10.59 5.83
C PHE A 52 -7.37 10.55 4.31
N VAL A 53 -8.01 11.56 3.70
CA VAL A 53 -8.16 11.65 2.24
C VAL A 53 -6.81 11.81 1.55
N SER A 54 -5.91 12.65 2.06
CA SER A 54 -4.58 12.80 1.47
C SER A 54 -3.76 11.51 1.53
N SER A 55 -3.79 10.81 2.67
CA SER A 55 -3.10 9.53 2.82
C SER A 55 -3.68 8.48 1.89
N PHE A 56 -5.01 8.40 1.78
CA PHE A 56 -5.68 7.50 0.85
C PHE A 56 -5.29 7.78 -0.62
N ILE A 57 -5.24 9.04 -1.05
CA ILE A 57 -4.83 9.40 -2.42
C ILE A 57 -3.40 8.94 -2.69
N ILE A 58 -2.48 9.23 -1.77
CA ILE A 58 -1.07 8.85 -1.90
C ILE A 58 -0.97 7.32 -1.99
N GLU A 59 -1.59 6.60 -1.06
CA GLU A 59 -1.58 5.14 -1.03
C GLU A 59 -2.24 4.54 -2.28
N PHE A 60 -3.35 5.09 -2.75
CA PHE A 60 -4.00 4.65 -3.97
C PHE A 60 -3.08 4.79 -5.18
N VAL A 61 -2.39 5.94 -5.31
CA VAL A 61 -1.44 6.17 -6.40
C VAL A 61 -0.27 5.18 -6.34
N PHE A 62 0.34 5.01 -5.18
CA PHE A 62 1.57 4.21 -5.04
C PHE A 62 1.33 2.70 -4.95
N LEU A 63 0.25 2.27 -4.30
CA LEU A 63 -0.01 0.85 -4.05
C LEU A 63 -0.91 0.22 -5.11
N VAL A 64 -1.84 0.99 -5.70
CA VAL A 64 -2.85 0.44 -6.63
C VAL A 64 -2.59 0.90 -8.06
N LEU A 65 -2.59 2.22 -8.31
CA LEU A 65 -2.51 2.77 -9.66
C LEU A 65 -1.19 2.44 -10.34
N LEU A 66 -0.06 2.79 -9.71
CA LEU A 66 1.25 2.62 -10.31
C LEU A 66 1.56 1.12 -10.54
N PRO A 67 1.34 0.21 -9.58
CA PRO A 67 1.51 -1.22 -9.80
C PRO A 67 0.57 -1.79 -10.86
N ALA A 68 -0.71 -1.38 -10.90
CA ALA A 68 -1.65 -1.87 -11.91
C ALA A 68 -1.28 -1.41 -13.32
N VAL A 69 -0.81 -0.17 -13.48
CA VAL A 69 -0.33 0.36 -14.77
C VAL A 69 0.95 -0.37 -15.18
N VAL A 70 1.94 -0.46 -14.29
CA VAL A 70 3.19 -1.17 -14.54
C VAL A 70 2.93 -2.61 -14.95
N TYR A 71 2.07 -3.32 -14.21
CA TYR A 71 1.70 -4.70 -14.51
C TYR A 71 1.05 -4.82 -15.88
N GLY A 72 0.09 -3.94 -16.21
CA GLY A 72 -0.57 -3.92 -17.52
C GLY A 72 0.39 -3.70 -18.69
N TRP A 73 1.43 -2.89 -18.51
CA TRP A 73 2.47 -2.67 -19.53
C TRP A 73 3.41 -3.87 -19.67
N PHE A 74 3.91 -4.43 -18.56
CA PHE A 74 4.84 -5.57 -18.60
C PHE A 74 4.17 -6.89 -19.00
N TYR A 75 2.86 -7.03 -18.79
CA TYR A 75 2.08 -8.19 -19.21
C TYR A 75 2.18 -8.44 -20.73
N ILE A 76 2.29 -7.37 -21.52
CA ILE A 76 2.38 -7.43 -22.99
C ILE A 76 3.77 -7.90 -23.45
N ILE A 77 4.83 -7.60 -22.69
CA ILE A 77 6.21 -7.71 -23.16
C ILE A 77 6.83 -9.07 -22.81
N ILE A 78 6.43 -9.69 -21.71
CA ILE A 78 7.15 -10.84 -21.15
C ILE A 78 6.31 -12.10 -21.33
N PRO A 79 6.72 -13.15 -22.05
CA PRO A 79 5.85 -14.31 -22.32
C PRO A 79 5.71 -15.32 -21.14
N PHE A 80 6.58 -15.24 -20.12
CA PHE A 80 6.60 -16.21 -19.01
C PHE A 80 5.82 -15.72 -17.78
N SER A 81 4.75 -16.45 -17.41
CA SER A 81 3.86 -16.13 -16.29
C SER A 81 4.58 -15.96 -14.94
N GLY A 82 5.60 -16.79 -14.65
CA GLY A 82 6.37 -16.71 -13.39
C GLY A 82 7.30 -15.50 -13.31
N VAL A 83 7.89 -15.09 -14.44
CA VAL A 83 8.82 -13.93 -14.50
C VAL A 83 8.05 -12.60 -14.39
N ARG A 84 6.79 -12.56 -14.88
CA ARG A 84 5.89 -11.41 -14.71
C ARG A 84 5.59 -11.10 -13.24
N GLY A 85 5.28 -12.13 -12.45
CA GLY A 85 5.08 -11.99 -11.01
C GLY A 85 6.34 -11.52 -10.30
N GLY A 86 7.51 -12.07 -10.66
CA GLY A 86 8.79 -11.70 -10.08
C GLY A 86 9.20 -10.25 -10.35
N ILE A 87 9.01 -9.74 -11.57
CA ILE A 87 9.35 -8.35 -11.94
C ILE A 87 8.40 -7.35 -11.30
N ALA A 88 7.11 -7.67 -11.20
CA ALA A 88 6.15 -6.87 -10.47
C ALA A 88 6.52 -6.77 -8.98
N VAL A 89 6.84 -7.90 -8.35
CA VAL A 89 7.32 -7.96 -6.96
C VAL A 89 8.64 -7.21 -6.80
N ALA A 90 9.56 -7.26 -7.77
CA ALA A 90 10.84 -6.55 -7.73
C ALA A 90 10.69 -5.02 -7.88
N LEU A 91 9.90 -4.54 -8.84
CA LEU A 91 9.59 -3.11 -8.98
C LEU A 91 8.84 -2.58 -7.76
N PHE A 92 7.98 -3.41 -7.19
CA PHE A 92 7.27 -3.12 -5.95
C PHE A 92 8.22 -3.06 -4.75
N LEU A 93 9.15 -4.02 -4.61
CA LEU A 93 10.22 -4.02 -3.60
C LEU A 93 11.17 -2.83 -3.74
N VAL A 94 11.40 -2.34 -4.95
CA VAL A 94 12.20 -1.12 -5.20
C VAL A 94 11.45 0.13 -4.74
N MET A 95 10.15 0.24 -5.01
CA MET A 95 9.32 1.32 -4.44
C MET A 95 9.19 1.20 -2.92
N PHE A 96 9.10 -0.03 -2.41
CA PHE A 96 9.18 -0.37 -0.99
C PHE A 96 10.59 -0.30 -0.41
N GLY A 97 11.62 -0.03 -1.19
CA GLY A 97 12.96 0.27 -0.68
C GLY A 97 13.10 1.74 -0.29
N MET A 98 12.31 2.61 -0.92
CA MET A 98 12.25 4.04 -0.59
C MET A 98 11.49 4.33 0.70
N LEU A 99 10.49 3.52 1.06
CA LEU A 99 9.73 3.64 2.32
C LEU A 99 10.57 3.34 3.59
N PRO A 100 11.35 2.25 3.66
CA PRO A 100 12.34 2.00 4.71
C PRO A 100 13.41 3.07 4.76
N LEU A 101 13.79 3.66 3.63
CA LEU A 101 14.72 4.79 3.56
C LEU A 101 14.14 6.06 4.18
N SER A 102 12.86 6.39 3.91
CA SER A 102 12.17 7.49 4.59
C SER A 102 11.95 7.19 6.08
N ILE A 103 11.77 5.93 6.45
CA ILE A 103 11.70 5.47 7.84
C ILE A 103 13.06 5.51 8.56
N LEU A 104 14.17 5.21 7.87
CA LEU A 104 15.55 5.39 8.34
C LEU A 104 15.87 6.85 8.61
N LEU A 105 15.35 7.76 7.77
CA LEU A 105 15.39 9.20 8.01
C LEU A 105 14.51 9.60 9.21
N LEU A 106 13.38 8.94 9.43
CA LEU A 106 12.52 9.11 10.61
C LEU A 106 13.16 8.61 11.92
N PHE A 107 14.07 7.62 11.92
CA PHE A 107 14.82 7.21 13.12
C PHE A 107 15.77 8.30 13.65
N ARG A 108 16.04 9.34 12.85
CA ARG A 108 16.72 10.56 13.30
C ARG A 108 15.80 11.46 14.16
N ILE A 109 14.49 11.22 14.10
CA ILE A 109 13.42 11.87 14.86
C ILE A 109 12.99 10.86 15.94
N ARG A 110 12.80 11.29 17.19
CA ARG A 110 12.48 10.41 18.34
C ARG A 110 11.05 9.85 18.27
N ILE A 111 10.73 9.08 17.24
CA ILE A 111 9.44 8.41 17.11
C ILE A 111 9.55 7.02 17.75
N PRO A 112 8.57 6.61 18.55
CA PRO A 112 8.58 5.31 19.19
C PRO A 112 8.55 4.16 18.17
N VAL A 113 9.57 3.30 18.24
CA VAL A 113 9.80 2.18 17.32
C VAL A 113 8.58 1.28 17.16
N VAL A 114 7.80 1.09 18.24
CA VAL A 114 6.59 0.25 18.24
C VAL A 114 5.50 0.80 17.32
N TYR A 115 5.31 2.12 17.28
CA TYR A 115 4.35 2.76 16.39
C TYR A 115 4.78 2.65 14.93
N VAL A 116 6.08 2.82 14.67
CA VAL A 116 6.65 2.65 13.32
C VAL A 116 6.48 1.21 12.82
N LEU A 117 6.77 0.21 13.66
CA LEU A 117 6.57 -1.20 13.33
C LEU A 117 5.09 -1.51 13.07
N PHE A 118 4.19 -0.93 13.85
CA PHE A 118 2.75 -1.08 13.64
C PHE A 118 2.29 -0.51 12.29
N GLN A 119 2.78 0.68 11.93
CA GLN A 119 2.48 1.32 10.64
C GLN A 119 3.09 0.53 9.46
N LEU A 120 4.33 0.05 9.61
CA LEU A 120 4.99 -0.79 8.62
C LEU A 120 4.21 -2.08 8.37
N LEU A 121 3.71 -2.71 9.44
CA LEU A 121 2.92 -3.94 9.32
C LEU A 121 1.59 -3.67 8.59
N GLY A 122 0.92 -2.56 8.90
CA GLY A 122 -0.26 -2.10 8.15
C GLY A 122 0.02 -1.91 6.66
N LEU A 123 1.13 -1.24 6.34
CA LEU A 123 1.61 -1.08 4.97
C LEU A 123 1.83 -2.44 4.29
N THR A 124 2.51 -3.39 4.91
CA THR A 124 2.73 -4.73 4.32
C THR A 124 1.43 -5.49 4.04
N ILE A 125 0.39 -5.32 4.86
CA ILE A 125 -0.93 -5.92 4.62
C ILE A 125 -1.64 -5.25 3.45
N LYS A 126 -1.61 -3.91 3.37
CA LYS A 126 -2.18 -3.17 2.23
C LYS A 126 -1.53 -3.60 0.91
N VAL A 127 -0.21 -3.68 0.92
CA VAL A 127 0.62 -4.13 -0.20
C VAL A 127 0.25 -5.51 -0.67
N SER A 128 0.29 -6.49 0.24
CA SER A 128 0.14 -7.89 -0.11
C SER A 128 -1.24 -8.16 -0.68
N GLY A 129 -2.29 -7.57 -0.08
CA GLY A 129 -3.64 -7.70 -0.62
C GLY A 129 -3.82 -7.05 -1.99
N VAL A 130 -3.27 -5.85 -2.21
CA VAL A 130 -3.35 -5.21 -3.54
C VAL A 130 -2.61 -6.02 -4.61
N LEU A 131 -1.43 -6.56 -4.29
CA LEU A 131 -0.69 -7.44 -5.21
C LEU A 131 -1.46 -8.72 -5.53
N VAL A 132 -2.12 -9.32 -4.54
CA VAL A 132 -2.97 -10.50 -4.76
C VAL A 132 -4.15 -10.16 -5.67
N ILE A 133 -4.82 -9.02 -5.45
CA ILE A 133 -5.95 -8.57 -6.28
C ILE A 133 -5.50 -8.34 -7.73
N ILE A 134 -4.43 -7.59 -7.94
CA ILE A 134 -3.89 -7.30 -9.28
C ILE A 134 -3.44 -8.61 -9.94
N GLY A 135 -2.66 -9.44 -9.24
CA GLY A 135 -2.18 -10.71 -9.77
C GLY A 135 -3.32 -11.66 -10.16
N TYR A 136 -4.37 -11.73 -9.34
CA TYR A 136 -5.54 -12.56 -9.61
C TYR A 136 -6.32 -12.06 -10.84
N LEU A 137 -6.62 -10.76 -10.90
CA LEU A 137 -7.38 -10.17 -12.01
C LEU A 137 -6.67 -10.29 -13.35
N TYR A 138 -5.33 -10.17 -13.39
CA TYR A 138 -4.56 -10.37 -14.61
C TYR A 138 -4.27 -11.84 -14.96
N SER A 139 -4.59 -12.77 -14.05
CA SER A 139 -4.52 -14.22 -14.30
C SER A 139 -5.80 -14.81 -14.87
N LEU A 140 -6.92 -14.10 -14.72
CA LEU A 140 -8.22 -14.37 -15.36
C LEU A 140 -8.18 -14.04 -16.85
#